data_AF-M7NS90-F1
#
_entry.id   AF-M7NS90-F1
#
_cell.length_a   1.000
_cell.length_b   1.000
_cell.length_c   1.000
_cell.angle_alpha   90.00
_cell.angle_beta   90.00
_cell.angle_gamma   90.00
#
_symmetry.space_group_name_H-M   'P 1'
#
loop_
_entity.id
_entity.type
_entity.pdbx_description
1 polymer ?
#
loop_
_entity_poly.entity_id
_entity_poly.type
_entity_poly.pdbx_seq_one_letter_code
_entity_poly.pdbx_strand_id
1 'polypeptide(L)'
;MQATRPEQSQNAFVKEWVSWGAGPRAGQALVLAAKAHALMNERLSVIPDDIHWAARPVLRHRILLNFGAEAEGITPDGVVERLLTDLKR
;
A
#
# COMPACT_ATOMS: atom_id res chain seq x y z
N MET A 1 -3.31 5.64 -0.54
CA MET A 1 -4.44 5.16 -1.37
C MET A 1 -4.32 5.63 -2.82
N GLN A 2 -4.45 6.93 -3.12
CA GLN A 2 -4.32 7.46 -4.48
C GLN A 2 -2.98 7.08 -5.15
N ALA A 3 -1.89 7.04 -4.37
CA ALA A 3 -0.57 6.63 -4.85
C ALA A 3 -0.50 5.20 -5.45
N THR A 4 -1.45 4.31 -5.13
CA THR A 4 -1.52 2.95 -5.70
C THR A 4 -2.28 2.88 -7.02
N ARG A 5 -2.92 3.97 -7.45
CA ARG A 5 -3.79 3.98 -8.63
C ARG A 5 -3.07 4.60 -9.83
N PRO A 6 -2.92 3.91 -10.96
CA PRO A 6 -2.13 4.39 -12.09
C PRO A 6 -2.62 5.75 -12.62
N GLU A 7 -3.93 5.99 -12.62
CA GLU A 7 -4.56 7.23 -13.10
C GLU A 7 -4.37 8.44 -12.16
N GLN A 8 -4.03 8.21 -10.89
CA GLN A 8 -3.89 9.24 -9.85
C GLN A 8 -2.47 9.34 -9.28
N SER A 9 -1.64 8.32 -9.49
CA SER A 9 -0.31 8.26 -8.92
C SER A 9 0.64 9.22 -9.64
N GLN A 10 1.59 9.79 -8.90
CA GLN A 10 2.74 10.49 -9.48
C GLN A 10 3.93 9.55 -9.70
N ASN A 11 3.86 8.33 -9.19
CA ASN A 11 4.94 7.36 -9.27
C ASN A 11 4.94 6.66 -10.63
N ALA A 12 6.02 6.83 -11.40
CA ALA A 12 6.17 6.22 -12.72
C ALA A 12 6.07 4.68 -12.67
N PHE A 13 6.61 4.06 -11.63
CA PHE A 13 6.56 2.60 -11.44
C PHE A 13 5.11 2.10 -11.30
N VAL A 14 4.27 2.84 -10.58
CA VAL A 14 2.84 2.48 -10.46
C VAL A 14 2.11 2.67 -11.79
N LYS A 15 2.40 3.75 -12.52
CA LYS A 15 1.79 3.99 -13.84
C LYS A 15 2.14 2.90 -14.85
N GLU A 16 3.36 2.39 -14.76
CA GLU A 16 3.89 1.39 -15.69
C GLU A 16 3.38 -0.02 -15.39
N TRP A 17 3.34 -0.42 -14.12
CA TRP A 17 3.15 -1.83 -13.74
C TRP A 17 1.80 -2.16 -13.11
N VAL A 18 1.03 -1.17 -12.65
CA VAL A 18 -0.25 -1.40 -11.96
C VAL A 18 -1.42 -1.19 -12.92
N SER A 19 -2.26 -2.21 -13.08
CA SER A 19 -3.51 -2.15 -13.84
C SER A 19 -4.66 -1.55 -13.02
N TRP A 20 -4.73 -1.89 -11.72
CA TRP A 20 -5.80 -1.43 -10.84
C TRP A 20 -5.30 -1.23 -9.41
N GLY A 21 -5.51 -0.03 -8.87
CA GLY A 21 -5.07 0.34 -7.53
C GLY A 21 -6.11 0.11 -6.43
N ALA A 22 -5.71 0.40 -5.19
CA ALA A 22 -6.54 0.11 -4.03
C ALA A 22 -7.78 1.01 -3.93
N GLY A 23 -8.94 0.41 -3.66
CA GLY A 23 -10.23 1.08 -3.46
C GLY A 23 -10.41 1.72 -2.08
N PRO A 24 -11.48 2.50 -1.83
CA PRO A 24 -11.70 3.20 -0.55
C PRO A 24 -11.70 2.28 0.68
N ARG A 25 -12.05 0.99 0.51
CA ARG A 25 -12.05 -0.03 1.57
C ARG A 25 -10.65 -0.32 2.11
N ALA A 26 -9.59 -0.15 1.31
CA ALA A 26 -8.24 -0.30 1.83
C ALA A 26 -7.86 0.84 2.77
N GLY A 27 -8.36 2.06 2.55
CA GLY A 27 -8.16 3.17 3.48
C GLY A 27 -8.81 2.89 4.85
N GLN A 28 -10.03 2.35 4.85
CA GLN A 28 -10.71 1.93 6.08
C GLN A 28 -9.95 0.81 6.79
N ALA A 29 -9.51 -0.21 6.04
CA ALA A 29 -8.75 -1.33 6.58
C ALA A 29 -7.39 -0.89 7.16
N LEU A 30 -6.69 0.05 6.52
CA LEU A 30 -5.44 0.64 7.04
C LEU A 30 -5.66 1.28 8.41
N VAL A 31 -6.71 2.10 8.55
CA VAL A 31 -7.01 2.78 9.82
C VAL A 31 -7.37 1.78 10.92
N LEU A 32 -8.18 0.76 10.61
CA LEU A 32 -8.56 -0.26 11.59
C LEU A 32 -7.35 -1.11 12.02
N ALA A 33 -6.54 -1.55 11.06
CA ALA A 33 -5.34 -2.33 11.34
C ALA A 33 -4.32 -1.52 12.16
N ALA A 34 -4.10 -0.25 11.82
CA ALA A 34 -3.19 0.61 12.56
C ALA A 34 -3.66 0.88 14.00
N LYS A 35 -4.97 1.05 14.24
CA LYS A 35 -5.54 1.17 15.59
C LYS A 35 -5.35 -0.11 16.39
N ALA A 36 -5.61 -1.27 15.77
CA ALA A 36 -5.39 -2.56 16.42
C ALA A 36 -3.91 -2.76 16.77
N HIS A 37 -3.00 -2.42 15.86
CA HIS A 37 -1.56 -2.50 16.09
C HIS A 37 -1.09 -1.54 17.20
N ALA A 38 -1.59 -0.29 17.24
CA ALA A 38 -1.29 0.64 18.31
C ALA A 38 -1.72 0.09 19.69
N LEU A 39 -2.95 -0.45 19.77
CA LEU A 39 -3.49 -1.02 21.00
C LEU A 39 -2.69 -2.26 21.46
N MET A 40 -2.28 -3.14 20.53
CA MET A 40 -1.41 -4.28 20.83
C MET A 40 -0.04 -3.87 21.38
N ASN A 41 0.40 -2.64 21.08
CA ASN A 41 1.64 -2.04 21.59
C ASN A 41 1.37 -1.09 22.78
N GLU A 42 0.26 -1.26 23.50
CA GLU A 42 -0.09 -0.49 24.70
C GLU A 42 -0.22 1.03 24.47
N ARG A 43 -0.45 1.45 23.22
CA ARG A 43 -0.66 2.85 22.85
C ARG A 43 -2.12 3.12 22.52
N LEU A 44 -2.63 4.24 23.03
CA LEU A 44 -3.98 4.72 22.74
C LEU A 44 -4.05 5.62 21.49
N SER A 45 -2.89 5.93 20.89
CA SER A 45 -2.78 6.74 19.68
C SER A 45 -1.97 6.01 18.60
N VAL A 46 -2.43 6.19 17.37
CA VAL A 46 -1.77 5.68 16.15
C VAL A 46 -0.58 6.57 15.81
N ILE A 47 0.55 5.96 15.50
CA ILE A 47 1.75 6.62 14.96
C ILE A 47 1.96 6.23 13.50
N PRO A 48 2.79 6.96 12.72
CA PRO A 48 3.05 6.63 11.32
C PRO A 48 3.55 5.18 11.09
N ASP A 49 4.32 4.63 12.03
CA ASP A 49 4.83 3.26 11.93
C ASP A 49 3.71 2.20 11.97
N ASP A 50 2.58 2.46 12.64
CA ASP A 50 1.42 1.55 12.63
C ASP A 50 0.78 1.46 11.23
N ILE A 51 0.77 2.59 10.51
CA ILE A 51 0.27 2.67 9.14
C ILE A 51 1.22 1.95 8.18
N HIS A 52 2.53 2.15 8.36
CA HIS A 52 3.56 1.42 7.59
C HIS A 52 3.46 -0.09 7.81
N TRP A 53 3.29 -0.52 9.06
CA TRP A 53 3.10 -1.93 9.40
C TRP A 53 1.84 -2.50 8.73
N ALA A 54 0.73 -1.76 8.75
CA ALA A 54 -0.53 -2.18 8.15
C ALA A 54 -0.50 -2.19 6.60
N ALA A 55 0.43 -1.48 5.97
CA ALA A 55 0.43 -1.27 4.52
C ALA A 55 0.56 -2.57 3.71
N ARG A 56 1.55 -3.42 4.00
CA ARG A 56 1.71 -4.72 3.32
C ARG A 56 0.47 -5.60 3.42
N PRO A 57 -0.01 -6.00 4.63
CA PRO A 57 -1.12 -6.94 4.73
C PRO A 57 -2.44 -6.38 4.17
N VAL A 58 -2.65 -5.06 4.23
CA VAL A 58 -3.88 -4.45 3.69
C VAL A 58 -3.84 -4.33 2.17
N LEU A 59 -2.69 -4.00 1.57
CA LEU A 59 -2.59 -3.63 0.15
C LEU A 59 -2.22 -4.79 -0.78
N ARG A 60 -1.55 -5.84 -0.30
CA ARG A 60 -1.06 -6.98 -1.11
C ARG A 60 -2.09 -7.55 -2.08
N HIS A 61 -3.32 -7.76 -1.62
CA HIS A 61 -4.40 -8.35 -2.41
C HIS A 61 -5.37 -7.31 -3.00
N ARG A 62 -4.95 -6.04 -3.04
CA ARG A 62 -5.77 -4.90 -3.48
C ARG A 62 -5.09 -4.08 -4.57
N ILE A 63 -3.97 -4.56 -5.09
CA ILE A 63 -3.24 -4.00 -6.22
C ILE A 63 -3.18 -5.10 -7.28
N LEU A 64 -3.72 -4.81 -8.46
CA LEU A 64 -3.65 -5.70 -9.61
C LEU A 64 -2.57 -5.21 -10.55
N LEU A 65 -1.63 -6.07 -10.89
CA LEU A 65 -0.55 -5.77 -11.82
C LEU A 65 -0.99 -6.02 -13.27
N ASN A 66 -0.20 -5.54 -14.24
CA ASN A 66 -0.40 -5.89 -15.64
C ASN A 66 0.42 -7.13 -16.01
N PHE A 67 0.15 -7.68 -17.20
CA PHE A 67 0.83 -8.88 -17.69
C PHE A 67 2.35 -8.69 -17.84
N GLY A 68 2.79 -7.48 -18.21
CA GLY A 68 4.23 -7.17 -18.30
C GLY A 68 4.92 -7.26 -16.94
N ALA A 69 4.24 -6.82 -15.87
CA ALA A 69 4.76 -6.89 -14.51
C ALA A 69 4.98 -8.34 -14.05
N GLU A 70 4.08 -9.25 -14.43
CA GLU A 70 4.24 -10.69 -14.14
C GLU A 70 5.46 -11.27 -14.88
N ALA A 71 5.67 -10.88 -16.15
CA ALA A 71 6.83 -11.31 -16.93
C ALA A 71 8.17 -10.83 -16.34
N GLU A 72 8.18 -9.63 -15.75
CA GLU A 72 9.36 -9.04 -15.07
C GLU A 72 9.52 -9.49 -13.60
N GLY A 73 8.65 -10.38 -13.10
CA GLY A 73 8.70 -10.87 -11.73
C GLY A 73 8.34 -9.82 -10.67
N ILE A 74 7.63 -8.76 -11.05
CA ILE A 74 7.15 -7.73 -10.13
C ILE A 74 5.99 -8.29 -9.32
N THR A 75 5.99 -8.02 -8.01
CA THR A 75 4.97 -8.49 -7.09
C THR A 75 4.19 -7.33 -6.47
N PRO A 76 2.93 -7.54 -6.06
CA PRO A 76 2.17 -6.52 -5.33
C PRO A 76 2.89 -6.05 -4.07
N ASP A 77 3.57 -6.95 -3.36
CA ASP A 77 4.40 -6.61 -2.21
C ASP A 77 5.56 -5.68 -2.60
N GLY A 78 6.24 -5.96 -3.72
CA GLY A 78 7.29 -5.08 -4.25
C GLY A 78 6.78 -3.67 -4.59
N VAL A 79 5.59 -3.56 -5.17
CA VAL A 79 4.94 -2.26 -5.41
C VAL A 79 4.67 -1.53 -4.11
N VAL A 80 4.13 -2.20 -3.09
CA VAL A 80 3.85 -1.59 -1.79
C VAL A 80 5.14 -1.08 -1.15
N GLU A 81 6.20 -1.89 -1.14
CA GLU A 81 7.49 -1.48 -0.56
C GLU A 81 8.11 -0.29 -1.28
N ARG A 82 8.02 -0.26 -2.61
CA ARG A 82 8.51 0.87 -3.39
C ARG A 82 7.76 2.15 -3.03
N LEU A 83 6.44 2.06 -2.92
CA LEU A 83 5.59 3.18 -2.51
C LEU A 83 5.88 3.67 -1.09
N LEU A 84 6.16 2.78 -0.15
CA LEU A 84 6.52 3.14 1.22
C LEU A 84 7.91 3.79 1.28
N THR A 85 8.85 3.34 0.45
CA THR A 85 10.20 3.93 0.37
C THR A 85 10.18 5.34 -0.23
N ASP A 86 9.33 5.57 -1.22
CA ASP A 86 9.20 6.88 -1.89
C ASP A 86 8.46 7.92 -1.03
N LEU A 87 7.68 7.48 -0.04
CA LEU A 87 7.06 8.35 0.97
C LEU A 87 8.14 8.82 1.95
N LYS A 88 8.67 10.02 1.71
CA LYS A 88 9.60 10.69 2.64
C LYS A 88 8.99 10.75 4.05
N ARG A 89 9.79 10.36 5.05
CA ARG A 89 9.51 10.57 6.48
C ARG A 89 9.46 12.06 6.82
#